data_AF-A0A4Q2X7F3-F1
#
_entry.id   AF-A0A4Q2X7F3-F1
#
_cell.length_a   1.000
_cell.length_b   1.000
_cell.length_c   1.000
_cell.angle_alpha   90.00
_cell.angle_beta   90.00
_cell.angle_gamma   90.00
#
_symmetry.space_group_name_H-M   'P 1'
#
loop_
_entity.id
_entity.type
_entity.pdbx_description
1 polymer ?
#
loop_
_entity_poly.entity_id
_entity_poly.type
_entity_poly.pdbx_seq_one_letter_code
_entity_poly.pdbx_strand_id
1 'polypeptide(L)' 'MNKGKGKAIFRSVCDAPDTVRAVSDLPAKDLTDLYSYLRANCSESGVSGQILGIATVESAERLHKGGNKA' A
#
# COMPACT_ATOMS: atom_id res chain seq x y z
N MET A 1 14.34 8.26 -3.61
CA MET A 1 13.13 7.86 -2.83
C MET A 1 12.13 9.02 -2.83
N ASN A 2 10.99 8.88 -3.50
CA ASN A 2 9.96 9.93 -3.56
C ASN A 2 9.04 9.89 -2.32
N LYS A 3 9.56 10.30 -1.15
CA LYS A 3 8.82 10.29 0.12
C LYS A 3 7.48 11.06 0.06
N GLY A 4 7.36 12.06 -0.81
CA GLY A 4 6.14 12.85 -0.98
C GLY A 4 4.97 12.07 -1.62
N LYS A 5 5.23 11.07 -2.47
CA LYS A 5 4.18 10.32 -3.18
C LYS A 5 3.46 9.32 -2.28
N GLY A 6 4.21 8.50 -1.53
CA GLY A 6 3.61 7.52 -0.63
C GLY A 6 2.74 8.14 0.46
N LYS A 7 3.10 9.33 0.96
CA LYS A 7 2.28 10.09 1.92
C LYS A 7 0.95 10.55 1.32
N ALA A 8 0.93 10.96 0.06
CA ALA A 8 -0.28 11.38 -0.63
C ALA A 8 -1.24 10.20 -0.87
N ILE A 9 -0.68 9.06 -1.30
CA ILE A 9 -1.44 7.82 -1.48
C ILE A 9 -2.04 7.35 -0.15
N PHE A 10 -1.26 7.37 0.93
CA PHE A 10 -1.76 7.02 2.26
C PHE A 10 -2.95 7.87 2.69
N ARG A 11 -2.90 9.19 2.49
CA ARG A 11 -4.03 10.09 2.80
C ARG A 11 -5.27 9.71 1.99
N SER A 12 -5.11 9.51 0.69
CA SER A 12 -6.22 9.09 -0.18
C SER A 12 -6.85 7.76 0.24
N VAL A 13 -6.05 6.82 0.74
CA VAL A 13 -6.54 5.53 1.25
C VAL A 13 -7.27 5.69 2.59
N CYS A 14 -6.78 6.57 3.48
CA CYS A 14 -7.45 6.86 4.75
C CYS A 14 -8.78 7.60 4.56
N ASP A 15 -8.86 8.47 3.55
CA ASP A 15 -10.08 9.22 3.22
C ASP A 15 -11.10 8.37 2.45
N ALA A 16 -10.70 7.19 1.97
CA ALA A 16 -11.57 6.29 1.25
C ALA A 16 -12.58 5.60 2.20
N PRO A 17 -13.85 5.45 1.79
CA PRO A 17 -14.86 4.77 2.61
C PRO A 17 -14.59 3.27 2.80
N ASP A 18 -13.83 2.66 1.88
CA ASP A 18 -13.36 1.28 1.96
C ASP A 18 -11.86 1.22 1.74
N THR A 19 -11.11 1.11 2.84
CA THR A 19 -9.65 1.07 2.85
C THR A 19 -9.09 -0.16 2.11
N VAL A 20 -9.76 -1.31 2.19
CA VAL A 20 -9.28 -2.55 1.56
C VAL A 20 -9.34 -2.38 0.05
N ARG A 21 -10.51 -2.02 -0.47
CA ARG A 21 -10.69 -1.78 -1.90
C ARG A 21 -9.78 -0.66 -2.41
N ALA A 22 -9.63 0.42 -1.65
CA ALA A 22 -8.75 1.53 -2.02
C ALA A 22 -7.29 1.09 -2.20
N VAL A 23 -6.79 0.15 -1.38
CA VAL A 23 -5.44 -0.41 -1.54
C VAL A 23 -5.38 -1.41 -2.69
N SER A 24 -6.37 -2.32 -2.80
CA SER A 24 -6.40 -3.34 -3.85
C SER A 24 -6.52 -2.74 -5.27
N ASP A 25 -7.17 -1.59 -5.41
CA ASP A 25 -7.32 -0.88 -6.69
C ASP A 25 -6.06 -0.06 -7.06
N LEU A 26 -5.05 0.09 -6.18
CA LEU A 26 -3.85 0.86 -6.48
C LEU A 26 -3.02 0.22 -7.60
N PRO A 27 -2.47 1.00 -8.55
CA PRO A 27 -1.44 0.53 -9.47
C PRO A 27 -0.22 -0.04 -8.71
N ALA A 28 0.49 -1.02 -9.30
CA ALA A 28 1.64 -1.68 -8.65
C ALA A 28 2.73 -0.70 -8.18
N LYS A 29 2.96 0.37 -8.95
CA LYS A 29 3.92 1.43 -8.61
C LYS A 29 3.48 2.23 -7.37
N ASP A 30 2.19 2.56 -7.30
CA ASP A 30 1.61 3.33 -6.20
C ASP A 30 1.51 2.47 -4.93
N LEU A 31 1.22 1.18 -5.08
CA LEU A 31 1.27 0.22 -3.98
C LEU A 31 2.70 0.12 -3.38
N THR A 32 3.73 0.13 -4.24
CA THR A 32 5.14 0.12 -3.81
C THR A 32 5.53 1.41 -3.08
N ASP A 33 5.09 2.57 -3.59
CA ASP A 33 5.32 3.87 -2.95
C ASP A 33 4.58 3.98 -1.61
N LEU A 34 3.34 3.47 -1.51
CA LEU A 34 2.56 3.37 -0.28
C LEU A 34 3.25 2.47 0.75
N TYR A 35 3.64 1.25 0.35
CA TYR A 35 4.33 0.30 1.22
C TYR A 35 5.64 0.87 1.78
N SER A 36 6.43 1.54 0.92
CA SER A 36 7.67 2.19 1.33
C SER A 36 7.45 3.30 2.35
N TYR A 37 6.38 4.09 2.17
CA TYR A 37 5.98 5.12 3.13
C TYR A 37 5.54 4.51 4.46
N LEU A 38 4.65 3.51 4.43
CA LEU A 38 4.15 2.85 5.63
C LEU A 38 5.27 2.20 6.43
N ARG A 39 6.18 1.46 5.78
CA ARG A 39 7.33 0.83 6.44
C ARG A 39 8.26 1.85 7.12
N ALA A 40 8.44 3.01 6.50
CA ALA A 40 9.29 4.08 7.06
C ALA A 40 8.61 4.87 8.19
N ASN A 41 7.30 4.71 8.38
CA ASN A 41 6.50 5.50 9.33
C ASN A 41 5.55 4.61 10.15
N CYS A 42 5.82 3.32 10.31
CA CYS A 42 4.92 2.36 10.96
C CYS A 42 4.90 2.48 12.50
N SER A 43 5.41 3.58 13.06
CA SER A 43 5.36 3.83 14.49
C SER A 43 3.96 4.33 14.89
N GLU A 44 3.26 3.52 15.68
CA GLU A 44 2.25 3.92 16.68
C GLU A 44 0.79 4.16 16.27
N SER A 45 0.36 3.91 15.03
CA SER A 45 -1.07 4.05 14.67
C SER A 45 -1.70 2.75 14.15
N GLY A 46 -2.79 2.31 14.78
CA GLY A 46 -3.52 1.09 14.39
C GLY A 46 -3.99 1.10 12.93
N VAL A 47 -4.36 2.28 12.41
CA VAL A 47 -4.74 2.48 10.99
C VAL A 47 -3.56 2.22 10.05
N SER A 48 -2.37 2.72 10.38
CA SER A 48 -1.15 2.49 9.57
C SER A 48 -0.76 1.00 9.56
N GLY A 49 -0.96 0.29 10.67
CA GLY A 49 -0.73 -1.15 10.76
C GLY A 49 -1.68 -1.96 9.88
N GLN A 50 -2.98 -1.64 9.88
CA GLN A 50 -3.98 -2.30 9.03
C GLN A 50 -3.70 -2.09 7.55
N ILE A 51 -3.41 -0.84 7.13
CA ILE A 51 -3.09 -0.52 5.74
C ILE A 51 -1.79 -1.21 5.30
N LEU A 52 -0.77 -1.24 6.18
CA LEU A 52 0.48 -1.97 5.90
C LEU A 52 0.24 -3.47 5.70
N GLY A 53 -0.62 -4.08 6.53
CA GLY A 53 -1.02 -5.48 6.38
C GLY A 53 -1.64 -5.75 5.01
N ILE A 54 -2.64 -4.95 4.62
CA ILE A 54 -3.33 -5.09 3.33
C ILE A 54 -2.35 -4.90 2.16
N ALA A 55 -1.54 -3.83 2.19
CA ALA A 55 -0.58 -3.55 1.13
C ALA A 55 0.47 -4.65 0.96
N THR A 56 0.85 -5.32 2.07
CA THR A 56 1.79 -6.45 2.05
C THR A 56 1.17 -7.66 1.35
N VAL A 57 -0.06 -8.04 1.71
CA VAL A 57 -0.76 -9.18 1.11
C VAL A 57 -0.98 -8.96 -0.38
N GLU A 58 -1.52 -7.80 -0.76
CA GLU A 58 -1.74 -7.44 -2.16
C GLU A 58 -0.45 -7.44 -2.99
N SER A 59 0.65 -6.94 -2.41
CA SER A 59 1.96 -6.97 -3.08
C SER A 59 2.46 -8.41 -3.29
N ALA A 60 2.32 -9.29 -2.29
CA ALA A 60 2.68 -10.69 -2.39
C ALA A 60 1.84 -11.44 -3.42
N GLU A 61 0.52 -11.22 -3.45
CA GLU A 61 -0.36 -11.81 -4.45
C GLU A 61 0.00 -11.41 -5.87
N ARG A 62 0.31 -10.12 -6.11
CA ARG A 62 0.71 -9.62 -7.42
C ARG A 62 2.05 -10.20 -7.89
N LEU A 63 2.99 -10.42 -6.98
CA LEU A 63 4.25 -11.10 -7.28
C LEU A 63 4.02 -12.59 -7.60
N HIS A 64 3.12 -13.26 -6.89
CA HIS A 64 2.81 -14.67 -7.13
C HIS A 64 2.04 -14.87 -8.45
N LYS A 65 1.04 -14.03 -8.73
CA LYS A 65 0.26 -14.06 -9.98
C LYS A 65 1.04 -13.48 -11.18
N GLY A 66 1.98 -12.57 -10.94
CA GLY A 66 2.88 -11.98 -11.93
C GLY A 66 4.12 -12.82 -12.25
N GLY A 67 4.44 -13.81 -11.40
CA GLY A 67 5.53 -14.77 -11.63
C GLY A 67 5.24 -15.79 -12.73
N ASN A 68 4.06 -15.75 -13.36
CA ASN A 68 3.67 -16.68 -14.43
C ASN A 68 3.33 -15.95 -15.75
N LYS A 69 4.15 -14.97 -16.12
CA LYS A 69 4.28 -14.43 -17.48
C LYS A 69 5.74 -14.10 -17.78
N ALA A 70 6.56 -15.14 -17.93
CA ALA A 70 7.85 -15.10 -18.61
C ALA A 70 7.86 -16.21 -19.67
#